data_AF-A0A5B1M0B4-F1
#
_entry.id   AF-A0A5B1M0B4-F1
#
_cell.length_a   1.000
_cell.length_b   1.000
_cell.length_c   1.000
_cell.angle_alpha   90.00
_cell.angle_beta   90.00
_cell.angle_gamma   90.00
#
_symmetry.space_group_name_H-M   'P 1'
#
loop_
_entity.id
_entity.type
_entity.pdbx_description
1 polymer ?
#
loop_
_entity_poly.entity_id
_entity_poly.type
_entity_poly.pdbx_seq_one_letter_code
_entity_poly.pdbx_strand_id
1 'polypeptide(L)'
;MRAYDSYVAKQGGRMAERVREPIPDCWFCATPKAKTSREHIFPRWLTGELGVRDEEVTPMHVRLEAPNADHVMTKRPLAGFVATRICQECNNGWMSELETTARPVLTESPRKGRLTRAEAEILARWFAKTAVVLNVSQNFRLLVEARDRHELAIGIPNNATVALMRLSPAAGKTVDWIQTSPMTALVPAAMEQAAVQRIIERTLQVNIQVGDLGAVVTFAARPNTTEAVEGYLPAATPIWPLPARLPAWGSLPRYDSARDVAVTMRIVQNPFVR
;
A
#
# COMPACT_ATOMS: atom_id res chain seq x y z
N MET A 1 2.48 -21.13 -5.77
CA MET A 1 3.26 -20.17 -6.59
C MET A 1 2.29 -19.23 -7.27
N ARG A 2 2.53 -17.90 -7.28
CA ARG A 2 1.61 -16.95 -7.93
C ARG A 2 1.74 -17.00 -9.46
N ALA A 3 0.75 -16.50 -10.19
CA ALA A 3 0.75 -16.57 -11.66
C ALA A 3 1.92 -15.79 -12.28
N TYR A 4 2.27 -14.62 -11.73
CA TYR A 4 3.43 -13.84 -12.19
C TYR A 4 4.76 -14.58 -11.97
N ASP A 5 4.93 -15.26 -10.83
CA ASP A 5 6.14 -16.05 -10.55
C ASP A 5 6.32 -17.15 -11.60
N SER A 6 5.21 -17.81 -11.96
CA SER A 6 5.18 -18.85 -12.99
C SER A 6 5.54 -18.29 -14.36
N TYR A 7 5.12 -17.06 -14.67
CA TYR A 7 5.48 -16.38 -15.91
C TYR A 7 6.97 -16.04 -15.98
N VAL A 8 7.54 -15.44 -14.92
CA VAL A 8 8.98 -15.08 -14.89
C VAL A 8 9.86 -16.32 -14.98
N ALA A 9 9.53 -17.39 -14.26
CA ALA A 9 10.26 -18.64 -14.31
C ALA A 9 10.30 -19.25 -15.71
N LYS A 10 9.19 -19.21 -16.46
CA LYS A 10 9.13 -19.68 -17.85
C LYS A 10 9.99 -18.87 -18.81
N GLN A 11 10.22 -17.60 -18.52
CA GLN A 11 11.02 -16.70 -19.35
C GLN A 11 12.52 -16.73 -19.00
N GLY A 12 12.95 -17.57 -18.04
CA GLY A 12 14.34 -17.62 -17.58
C GLY A 12 14.82 -16.34 -16.86
N GLY A 13 13.90 -15.44 -16.49
CA GLY A 13 14.22 -14.18 -15.83
C GLY A 13 14.59 -14.38 -14.37
N ARG A 14 15.43 -13.47 -13.82
CA ARG A 14 15.73 -13.46 -12.39
C ARG A 14 14.46 -13.18 -11.59
N MET A 15 14.19 -14.01 -10.60
CA MET A 15 13.11 -13.77 -9.65
C MET A 15 13.56 -12.74 -8.61
N ALA A 16 13.04 -11.52 -8.67
CA ALA A 16 13.15 -10.51 -7.61
C ALA A 16 12.72 -11.03 -6.21
N GLU A 17 13.13 -10.41 -5.12
CA GLU A 17 12.70 -10.87 -3.80
C GLU A 17 11.19 -10.71 -3.57
N ARG A 18 10.66 -11.57 -2.69
CA ARG A 18 9.24 -11.68 -2.34
C ARG A 18 9.03 -12.47 -1.05
N VAL A 19 7.88 -12.29 -0.41
CA VAL A 19 7.46 -13.15 0.70
C VAL A 19 7.12 -14.54 0.17
N ARG A 20 7.65 -15.57 0.82
CA ARG A 20 7.42 -16.98 0.48
C ARG A 20 6.59 -17.65 1.56
N GLU A 21 5.29 -17.72 1.33
CA GLU A 21 4.33 -18.37 2.22
C GLU A 21 3.26 -19.11 1.40
N PRO A 22 2.61 -20.15 1.96
CA PRO A 22 1.50 -20.81 1.28
C PRO A 22 0.33 -19.84 1.07
N ILE A 23 -0.47 -20.09 0.03
CA ILE A 23 -1.71 -19.32 -0.19
C ILE A 23 -2.68 -19.68 0.94
N PRO A 24 -3.13 -18.72 1.77
CA PRO A 24 -3.97 -19.02 2.91
C PRO A 24 -5.45 -19.16 2.52
N ASP A 25 -6.26 -19.62 3.48
CA ASP A 25 -7.73 -19.54 3.42
C ASP A 25 -8.20 -18.07 3.56
N CYS A 26 -7.51 -17.29 4.39
CA CYS A 26 -7.71 -15.85 4.58
C CYS A 26 -6.37 -15.10 4.56
N TRP A 27 -6.27 -14.01 3.81
CA TRP A 27 -5.06 -13.16 3.80
C TRP A 27 -4.84 -12.37 5.09
N PHE A 28 -5.87 -12.21 5.93
CA PHE A 28 -5.87 -11.36 7.12
C PHE A 28 -6.00 -12.11 8.44
N CYS A 29 -6.21 -13.43 8.43
CA CYS A 29 -6.22 -14.23 9.66
C CYS A 29 -5.79 -15.68 9.41
N ALA A 30 -5.48 -16.38 10.49
CA ALA A 30 -5.11 -17.80 10.47
C ALA A 30 -6.29 -18.75 10.72
N THR A 31 -7.54 -18.27 10.69
CA THR A 31 -8.73 -19.11 10.94
C THR A 31 -8.83 -20.20 9.87
N PRO A 32 -8.71 -21.49 10.24
CA PRO A 32 -8.73 -22.58 9.28
C PRO A 32 -10.13 -22.79 8.71
N LYS A 33 -10.24 -23.14 7.42
CA LYS A 33 -11.51 -23.41 6.73
C LYS A 33 -12.52 -22.27 6.82
N ALA A 34 -12.03 -21.03 6.97
CA ALA A 34 -12.89 -19.87 7.10
C ALA A 34 -13.70 -19.66 5.80
N LYS A 35 -15.00 -19.35 5.94
CA LYS A 35 -15.87 -19.13 4.79
C LYS A 35 -15.40 -17.92 4.00
N THR A 36 -14.98 -18.14 2.76
CA THR A 36 -14.43 -17.08 1.90
C THR A 36 -15.52 -16.10 1.47
N SER A 37 -15.13 -14.84 1.32
CA SER A 37 -15.93 -13.76 0.76
C SER A 37 -15.18 -13.07 -0.39
N ARG A 38 -15.85 -12.13 -1.07
CA ARG A 38 -15.23 -11.21 -2.01
C ARG A 38 -15.17 -9.83 -1.37
N GLU A 39 -13.96 -9.35 -1.12
CA GLU A 39 -13.75 -8.00 -0.59
C GLU A 39 -13.60 -7.03 -1.76
N HIS A 40 -14.24 -5.87 -1.70
CA HIS A 40 -14.01 -4.83 -2.71
C HIS A 40 -12.74 -4.08 -2.32
N ILE A 41 -11.80 -3.90 -3.26
CA ILE A 41 -10.56 -3.18 -2.94
C ILE A 41 -10.87 -1.73 -2.52
N PHE A 42 -11.71 -1.09 -3.34
CA PHE A 42 -12.32 0.18 -3.00
C PHE A 42 -13.79 -0.09 -2.67
N PRO A 43 -14.27 0.28 -1.47
CA PRO A 43 -15.60 -0.09 -1.05
C PRO A 43 -16.68 0.59 -1.89
N ARG A 44 -17.83 -0.08 -2.03
CA ARG A 44 -18.92 0.37 -2.90
C ARG A 44 -19.47 1.75 -2.52
N TRP A 45 -19.45 2.10 -1.24
CA TRP A 45 -19.87 3.44 -0.80
C TRP A 45 -18.92 4.51 -1.33
N LEU A 46 -17.61 4.23 -1.39
CA LEU A 46 -16.61 5.19 -1.83
C LEU A 46 -16.73 5.44 -3.34
N THR A 47 -16.84 4.36 -4.12
CA THR A 47 -17.02 4.48 -5.57
C THR A 47 -18.36 5.12 -5.93
N GLY A 48 -19.39 4.93 -5.10
CA GLY A 48 -20.68 5.63 -5.22
C GLY A 48 -20.59 7.12 -4.90
N GLU A 49 -19.96 7.50 -3.78
CA GLU A 49 -19.80 8.92 -3.37
C GLU A 49 -18.96 9.72 -4.36
N LEU A 50 -17.93 9.09 -4.94
CA LEU A 50 -17.09 9.72 -5.96
C LEU A 50 -17.71 9.68 -7.37
N GLY A 51 -18.80 8.94 -7.58
CA GLY A 51 -19.43 8.81 -8.90
C GLY A 51 -18.64 7.98 -9.92
N VAL A 52 -17.71 7.12 -9.46
CA VAL A 52 -16.71 6.43 -10.29
C VAL A 52 -16.86 4.91 -10.33
N ARG A 53 -18.05 4.44 -10.00
CA ARG A 53 -18.36 3.00 -9.97
C ARG A 53 -18.00 2.28 -11.27
N ASP A 54 -18.30 2.91 -12.40
CA ASP A 54 -18.15 2.35 -13.75
C ASP A 54 -16.89 2.85 -14.46
N GLU A 55 -16.04 3.64 -13.78
CA GLU A 55 -14.76 4.05 -14.34
C GLU A 55 -13.87 2.84 -14.59
N GLU A 56 -13.30 2.79 -15.79
CA GLU A 56 -12.32 1.80 -16.16
C GLU A 56 -10.97 2.14 -15.54
N VAL A 57 -10.48 1.27 -14.67
CA VAL A 57 -9.14 1.38 -14.09
C VAL A 57 -8.21 0.36 -14.71
N THR A 58 -6.97 0.81 -14.93
CA THR A 58 -5.87 -0.01 -15.42
C THR A 58 -4.86 -0.16 -14.28
N PRO A 59 -4.80 -1.32 -13.62
CA PRO A 59 -3.77 -1.59 -12.62
C PRO A 59 -2.39 -1.46 -13.25
N MET A 60 -1.52 -0.65 -12.64
CA MET A 60 -0.18 -0.40 -13.13
C MET A 60 0.88 -0.88 -12.15
N HIS A 61 1.89 -1.55 -12.70
CA HIS A 61 3.08 -2.00 -11.98
C HIS A 61 4.33 -1.49 -12.69
N VAL A 62 5.18 -0.76 -11.96
CA VAL A 62 6.48 -0.33 -12.47
C VAL A 62 7.54 -1.36 -12.09
N ARG A 63 8.37 -1.77 -13.05
CA ARG A 63 9.49 -2.70 -12.85
C ARG A 63 10.79 -1.92 -12.60
N LEU A 64 11.54 -2.32 -11.58
CA LEU A 64 12.89 -1.81 -11.31
C LEU A 64 13.90 -2.15 -12.43
N GLU A 65 13.85 -3.37 -12.97
CA GLU A 65 14.82 -3.85 -13.97
C GLU A 65 14.48 -3.45 -15.42
N ALA A 66 13.28 -2.90 -15.64
CA ALA A 66 12.83 -2.48 -16.96
C ALA A 66 11.79 -1.35 -16.78
N PRO A 67 12.23 -0.10 -16.59
CA PRO A 67 11.34 1.05 -16.38
C PRO A 67 10.29 1.28 -17.48
N ASN A 68 10.46 0.63 -18.65
CA ASN A 68 9.57 0.73 -19.80
C ASN A 68 8.73 -0.54 -20.05
N ALA A 69 8.77 -1.53 -19.15
CA ALA A 69 8.00 -2.76 -19.26
C ALA A 69 6.83 -2.73 -18.27
N ASP A 70 5.90 -1.82 -18.51
CA ASP A 70 4.63 -1.76 -17.78
C ASP A 70 3.88 -3.09 -17.93
N HIS A 71 3.58 -3.75 -16.80
CA HIS A 71 2.60 -4.83 -16.81
C HIS A 71 1.21 -4.21 -16.75
N VAL A 72 0.74 -3.76 -17.91
CA VAL A 72 -0.61 -3.24 -18.11
C VAL A 72 -1.58 -4.41 -18.04
N MET A 73 -2.33 -4.52 -16.94
CA MET A 73 -3.44 -5.46 -16.87
C MET A 73 -4.63 -4.95 -17.71
N THR A 74 -5.47 -5.87 -18.18
CA THR A 74 -6.70 -5.52 -18.90
C THR A 74 -7.56 -4.59 -18.06
N LYS A 75 -8.09 -3.53 -18.69
CA LYS A 75 -9.06 -2.60 -18.09
C LYS A 75 -10.25 -3.36 -17.50
N ARG A 76 -10.68 -2.95 -16.31
CA ARG A 76 -11.92 -3.46 -15.69
C ARG A 76 -12.62 -2.33 -14.94
N PRO A 77 -13.96 -2.39 -14.79
CA PRO A 77 -14.67 -1.45 -13.94
C PRO A 77 -14.15 -1.51 -12.51
N LEU A 78 -14.03 -0.36 -11.85
CA LEU A 78 -13.58 -0.24 -10.47
C LEU A 78 -14.44 -1.08 -9.50
N ALA A 79 -15.76 -1.14 -9.73
CA ALA A 79 -16.67 -1.99 -8.94
C ALA A 79 -16.39 -3.50 -9.07
N GLY A 80 -15.72 -3.94 -10.13
CA GLY A 80 -15.32 -5.33 -10.34
C GLY A 80 -14.00 -5.71 -9.66
N PHE A 81 -13.30 -4.74 -9.06
CA PHE A 81 -12.03 -4.95 -8.38
C PHE A 81 -12.25 -5.54 -6.99
N VAL A 82 -12.17 -6.87 -6.91
CA VAL A 82 -12.36 -7.63 -5.68
C VAL A 82 -11.17 -8.52 -5.36
N ALA A 83 -10.80 -8.57 -4.08
CA ALA A 83 -9.87 -9.55 -3.54
C ALA A 83 -10.62 -10.82 -3.13
N THR A 84 -10.05 -11.96 -3.50
CA THR A 84 -10.52 -13.28 -3.05
C THR A 84 -9.71 -13.74 -1.84
N ARG A 85 -10.20 -14.77 -1.14
CA ARG A 85 -9.53 -15.35 0.05
C ARG A 85 -9.40 -14.35 1.20
N ILE A 86 -10.49 -13.64 1.44
CA ILE A 86 -10.72 -12.89 2.68
C ILE A 86 -11.97 -13.49 3.30
N CYS A 87 -11.89 -13.99 4.53
CA CYS A 87 -13.03 -14.66 5.15
C CYS A 87 -14.15 -13.67 5.51
N GLN A 88 -15.36 -14.21 5.71
CA GLN A 88 -16.52 -13.40 6.10
C GLN A 88 -16.32 -12.69 7.44
N GLU A 89 -15.58 -13.29 8.38
CA GLU A 89 -15.29 -12.68 9.69
C GLU A 89 -14.40 -11.43 9.55
N CYS A 90 -13.32 -11.49 8.75
CA CYS A 90 -12.49 -10.32 8.51
C CYS A 90 -13.23 -9.26 7.70
N ASN A 91 -13.85 -9.66 6.59
CA ASN A 91 -14.53 -8.74 5.67
C ASN A 91 -15.71 -8.01 6.37
N ASN A 92 -16.65 -8.75 6.95
CA ASN A 92 -17.82 -8.18 7.60
C ASN A 92 -17.55 -7.68 9.04
N GLY A 93 -16.38 -8.00 9.61
CA GLY A 93 -15.98 -7.56 10.94
C GLY A 93 -15.11 -6.32 10.87
N TRP A 94 -13.85 -6.44 11.30
CA TRP A 94 -12.95 -5.29 11.47
C TRP A 94 -12.75 -4.48 10.18
N MET A 95 -12.80 -5.11 8.99
CA MET A 95 -12.63 -4.38 7.72
C MET A 95 -13.83 -3.47 7.45
N SER A 96 -15.06 -4.00 7.58
CA SER A 96 -16.28 -3.22 7.46
C SER A 96 -16.38 -2.13 8.53
N GLU A 97 -15.97 -2.41 9.77
CA GLU A 97 -15.93 -1.41 10.85
C GLU A 97 -14.96 -0.28 10.51
N LEU A 98 -13.73 -0.61 10.10
CA LEU A 98 -12.72 0.35 9.69
C LEU A 98 -13.21 1.22 8.53
N GLU A 99 -13.91 0.65 7.56
CA GLU A 99 -14.49 1.41 6.45
C GLU A 99 -15.58 2.39 6.90
N THR A 100 -16.49 1.95 7.77
CA THR A 100 -17.52 2.83 8.34
C THR A 100 -16.89 3.98 9.11
N THR A 101 -15.85 3.72 9.90
CA THR A 101 -15.12 4.76 10.65
C THR A 101 -14.32 5.69 9.73
N ALA A 102 -13.73 5.18 8.65
CA ALA A 102 -12.92 5.96 7.73
C ALA A 102 -13.75 6.83 6.78
N ARG A 103 -14.99 6.42 6.45
CA ARG A 103 -15.88 7.14 5.53
C ARG A 103 -15.96 8.65 5.76
N PRO A 104 -16.35 9.17 6.95
CA PRO A 104 -16.46 10.61 7.15
C PRO A 104 -15.12 11.32 6.97
N VAL A 105 -14.00 10.69 7.35
CA VAL A 105 -12.68 11.28 7.19
C VAL A 105 -12.25 11.26 5.73
N LEU A 106 -12.52 10.20 4.97
CA LEU A 106 -12.14 10.10 3.55
C LEU A 106 -12.95 11.01 2.63
N THR A 107 -14.17 11.38 3.01
CA THR A 107 -15.07 12.15 2.14
C THR A 107 -15.39 13.56 2.63
N GLU A 108 -14.81 13.98 3.76
CA GLU A 108 -14.84 15.37 4.20
C GLU A 108 -14.31 16.33 3.12
N SER A 109 -15.16 17.29 2.76
CA SER A 109 -14.83 18.39 1.86
C SER A 109 -15.65 19.63 2.24
N PRO A 110 -15.03 20.82 2.43
CA PRO A 110 -13.60 21.08 2.43
C PRO A 110 -12.91 20.62 3.73
N ARG A 111 -11.71 20.05 3.61
CA ARG A 111 -10.86 19.68 4.75
C ARG A 111 -10.24 20.91 5.40
N LYS A 112 -10.50 21.13 6.68
CA LYS A 112 -10.07 22.35 7.40
C LYS A 112 -9.32 22.02 8.68
N GLY A 113 -8.42 22.91 9.07
CA GLY A 113 -7.70 22.79 10.34
C GLY A 113 -6.58 21.75 10.31
N ARG A 114 -6.32 21.16 11.49
CA ARG A 114 -5.26 20.19 11.70
C ARG A 114 -5.81 18.78 11.73
N LEU A 115 -5.06 17.86 11.15
CA LEU A 115 -5.34 16.43 11.29
C LEU A 115 -5.21 16.04 12.76
N THR A 116 -6.27 15.46 13.30
CA THR A 116 -6.30 14.91 14.65
C THR A 116 -5.59 13.56 14.69
N ARG A 117 -5.21 13.13 15.89
CA ARG A 117 -4.60 11.80 16.08
C ARG A 117 -5.52 10.68 15.64
N ALA A 118 -6.81 10.78 15.97
CA ALA A 118 -7.80 9.78 15.58
C ALA A 118 -7.93 9.69 14.05
N GLU A 119 -8.05 10.83 13.35
CA GLU A 119 -8.10 10.84 11.88
C GLU A 119 -6.84 10.25 11.26
N ALA A 120 -5.66 10.59 11.79
CA ALA A 120 -4.39 10.04 11.32
C ALA A 120 -4.32 8.52 11.47
N GLU A 121 -4.72 7.99 12.63
CA GLU A 121 -4.76 6.54 12.90
C GLU A 121 -5.77 5.83 11.98
N ILE A 122 -6.98 6.39 11.82
CA ILE A 122 -8.04 5.86 10.94
C ILE A 122 -7.57 5.82 9.48
N LEU A 123 -7.06 6.94 8.97
CA LEU A 123 -6.57 7.04 7.58
C LEU A 123 -5.39 6.11 7.36
N ALA A 124 -4.42 6.10 8.28
CA ALA A 124 -3.24 5.25 8.14
C ALA A 124 -3.62 3.77 8.09
N ARG A 125 -4.50 3.31 8.99
CA ARG A 125 -4.98 1.92 8.99
C ARG A 125 -5.79 1.59 7.76
N TRP A 126 -6.66 2.50 7.30
CA TRP A 126 -7.46 2.29 6.09
C TRP A 126 -6.58 2.19 4.84
N PHE A 127 -5.65 3.14 4.63
CA PHE A 127 -4.74 3.10 3.48
C PHE A 127 -3.79 1.90 3.53
N ALA A 128 -3.30 1.52 4.72
CA ALA A 128 -2.51 0.31 4.92
C ALA A 128 -3.29 -0.97 4.56
N LYS A 129 -4.54 -1.08 5.02
CA LYS A 129 -5.46 -2.18 4.63
C LYS A 129 -5.62 -2.22 3.12
N THR A 130 -5.94 -1.10 2.49
CA THR A 130 -6.20 -1.02 1.05
C THR A 130 -4.94 -1.38 0.23
N ALA A 131 -3.76 -0.93 0.64
CA ALA A 131 -2.49 -1.31 0.02
C ALA A 131 -2.21 -2.82 0.11
N VAL A 132 -2.50 -3.45 1.25
CA VAL A 132 -2.39 -4.90 1.41
C VAL A 132 -3.40 -5.64 0.52
N VAL A 133 -4.66 -5.20 0.48
CA VAL A 133 -5.69 -5.77 -0.40
C VAL A 133 -5.27 -5.68 -1.87
N LEU A 134 -4.71 -4.54 -2.29
CA LEU A 134 -4.11 -4.37 -3.62
C LEU A 134 -2.99 -5.41 -3.86
N ASN A 135 -2.05 -5.55 -2.93
CA ASN A 135 -0.92 -6.48 -3.10
C ASN A 135 -1.34 -7.96 -3.16
N VAL A 136 -2.36 -8.38 -2.41
CA VAL A 136 -2.83 -9.77 -2.39
C VAL A 136 -3.84 -10.10 -3.51
N SER A 137 -4.57 -9.11 -4.02
CA SER A 137 -5.52 -9.29 -5.13
C SER A 137 -4.84 -9.38 -6.49
N GLN A 138 -3.65 -8.79 -6.63
CA GLN A 138 -2.90 -8.78 -7.87
C GLN A 138 -2.06 -10.06 -8.01
N ASN A 139 -1.92 -10.53 -9.25
CA ASN A 139 -1.09 -11.70 -9.56
C ASN A 139 0.43 -11.45 -9.38
N PHE A 140 0.82 -10.23 -9.01
CA PHE A 140 2.19 -9.78 -8.79
C PHE A 140 2.80 -10.38 -7.50
N ARG A 141 4.03 -9.94 -7.17
CA ARG A 141 4.80 -10.35 -5.98
C ARG A 141 4.02 -10.05 -4.68
N LEU A 142 4.00 -11.04 -3.79
CA LEU A 142 3.60 -10.82 -2.40
C LEU A 142 4.75 -10.15 -1.66
N LEU A 143 4.47 -9.02 -1.01
CA LEU A 143 5.49 -8.19 -0.37
C LEU A 143 5.26 -7.98 1.13
N VAL A 144 4.03 -8.18 1.61
CA VAL A 144 3.69 -8.03 3.04
C VAL A 144 3.52 -9.40 3.67
N GLU A 145 4.16 -9.65 4.80
CA GLU A 145 4.13 -10.95 5.51
C GLU A 145 2.78 -11.19 6.23
N ALA A 146 2.39 -12.45 6.43
CA ALA A 146 1.17 -12.80 7.15
C ALA A 146 1.03 -12.10 8.50
N ARG A 147 2.13 -12.04 9.28
CA ARG A 147 2.16 -11.32 10.57
C ARG A 147 1.65 -9.88 10.42
N ASP A 148 2.23 -9.12 9.50
CA ASP A 148 1.92 -7.70 9.31
C ASP A 148 0.49 -7.52 8.79
N ARG A 149 0.03 -8.40 7.90
CA ARG A 149 -1.36 -8.37 7.43
C ARG A 149 -2.34 -8.67 8.55
N HIS A 150 -2.05 -9.64 9.42
CA HIS A 150 -2.93 -10.00 10.53
C HIS A 150 -3.00 -8.90 11.59
N GLU A 151 -1.88 -8.21 11.85
CA GLU A 151 -1.81 -7.11 12.80
C GLU A 151 -2.72 -5.92 12.41
N LEU A 152 -3.03 -5.76 11.12
CA LEU A 152 -4.02 -4.77 10.66
C LEU A 152 -5.43 -4.96 11.23
N ALA A 153 -5.76 -6.14 11.77
CA ALA A 153 -7.03 -6.38 12.44
C ALA A 153 -7.15 -5.67 13.80
N ILE A 154 -6.03 -5.27 14.41
CA ILE A 154 -5.98 -4.64 15.73
C ILE A 154 -5.19 -3.32 15.76
N GLY A 155 -4.38 -3.02 14.74
CA GLY A 155 -3.53 -1.83 14.71
C GLY A 155 -2.91 -1.59 13.36
N ILE A 156 -1.75 -0.93 13.34
CA ILE A 156 -0.95 -0.70 12.14
C ILE A 156 0.45 -1.26 12.41
N PRO A 157 0.98 -2.15 11.55
CA PRO A 157 2.30 -2.73 11.73
C PRO A 157 3.39 -1.68 11.87
N ASN A 158 4.39 -1.95 12.71
CA ASN A 158 5.49 -1.03 12.98
C ASN A 158 6.43 -0.80 11.77
N ASN A 159 6.39 -1.68 10.77
CA ASN A 159 7.09 -1.52 9.50
C ASN A 159 6.24 -0.83 8.41
N ALA A 160 5.00 -0.45 8.72
CA ALA A 160 4.16 0.31 7.82
C ALA A 160 4.37 1.82 8.05
N THR A 161 4.35 2.58 6.97
CA THR A 161 4.36 4.04 7.00
C THR A 161 3.30 4.58 6.07
N VAL A 162 2.66 5.67 6.47
CA VAL A 162 1.65 6.36 5.65
C VAL A 162 1.94 7.85 5.66
N ALA A 163 2.01 8.43 4.46
CA ALA A 163 2.16 9.85 4.25
C ALA A 163 1.06 10.36 3.30
N LEU A 164 0.50 11.52 3.58
CA LEU A 164 -0.59 12.13 2.82
C LEU A 164 -0.08 13.20 1.86
N MET A 165 -0.79 13.33 0.74
CA MET A 165 -0.61 14.37 -0.26
C MET A 165 -1.98 14.79 -0.79
N ARG A 166 -2.01 15.88 -1.56
CA ARG A 166 -3.19 16.33 -2.28
C ARG A 166 -2.97 16.16 -3.77
N LEU A 167 -4.03 15.84 -4.48
CA LEU A 167 -3.99 15.62 -5.91
C LEU A 167 -4.87 16.65 -6.61
N SER A 168 -4.31 17.28 -7.65
CA SER A 168 -5.06 18.18 -8.52
C SER A 168 -6.14 17.37 -9.25
N PRO A 169 -7.39 17.86 -9.33
CA PRO A 169 -8.44 17.22 -10.12
C PRO A 169 -8.16 17.16 -11.64
N ALA A 170 -7.04 17.73 -12.10
CA ALA A 170 -6.73 17.99 -13.51
C ALA A 170 -6.62 16.72 -14.39
N ALA A 171 -6.65 15.52 -13.80
CA ALA A 171 -6.57 14.26 -14.54
C ALA A 171 -7.92 13.53 -14.72
N GLY A 172 -9.05 14.08 -14.24
CA GLY A 172 -10.38 13.49 -14.42
C GLY A 172 -10.62 12.15 -13.69
N LYS A 173 -9.60 11.59 -13.03
CA LYS A 173 -9.71 10.40 -12.18
C LYS A 173 -9.86 10.81 -10.73
N THR A 174 -10.81 10.20 -10.02
CA THR A 174 -10.95 10.38 -8.57
C THR A 174 -10.52 9.15 -7.78
N VAL A 175 -10.26 8.01 -8.44
CA VAL A 175 -9.59 6.86 -7.84
C VAL A 175 -8.51 6.37 -8.79
N ASP A 176 -7.26 6.31 -8.31
CA ASP A 176 -6.13 5.73 -9.05
C ASP A 176 -5.16 5.11 -8.03
N TRP A 177 -4.31 4.20 -8.51
CA TRP A 177 -3.22 3.69 -7.70
C TRP A 177 -2.05 3.24 -8.56
N ILE A 178 -0.87 3.23 -7.95
CA ILE A 178 0.34 2.67 -8.54
C ILE A 178 1.05 1.84 -7.49
N GLN A 179 1.32 0.57 -7.81
CA GLN A 179 2.22 -0.24 -7.01
C GLN A 179 3.62 -0.16 -7.63
N THR A 180 4.57 0.38 -6.86
CA THR A 180 5.94 0.65 -7.29
C THR A 180 6.95 0.18 -6.22
N SER A 181 8.22 0.48 -6.43
CA SER A 181 9.28 0.32 -5.44
C SER A 181 9.96 1.66 -5.18
N PRO A 182 10.64 1.83 -4.04
CA PRO A 182 11.41 3.05 -3.78
C PRO A 182 12.39 3.33 -4.92
N MET A 183 12.40 4.56 -5.43
CA MET A 183 13.26 4.96 -6.55
C MET A 183 14.72 5.12 -6.11
N THR A 184 14.91 5.59 -4.88
CA THR A 184 16.21 5.88 -4.29
C THR A 184 16.29 5.25 -2.91
N ALA A 185 17.46 4.74 -2.55
CA ALA A 185 17.76 4.28 -1.20
C ALA A 185 18.97 5.05 -0.64
N LEU A 186 18.81 5.68 0.53
CA LEU A 186 19.92 6.15 1.34
C LEU A 186 20.37 5.00 2.23
N VAL A 187 21.61 4.56 2.09
CA VAL A 187 22.11 3.34 2.74
C VAL A 187 23.43 3.60 3.47
N PRO A 188 23.76 2.83 4.52
CA PRO A 188 25.07 2.88 5.15
C PRO A 188 26.16 2.50 4.13
N ALA A 189 27.31 3.18 4.15
CA ALA A 189 28.38 2.98 3.18
C ALA A 189 28.90 1.52 3.14
N ALA A 190 28.82 0.80 4.25
CA ALA A 190 29.25 -0.59 4.37
C ALA A 190 28.22 -1.62 3.88
N MET A 191 27.02 -1.19 3.46
CA MET A 191 25.96 -2.12 3.05
C MET A 191 26.21 -2.65 1.64
N GLU A 192 26.16 -3.98 1.49
CA GLU A 192 26.30 -4.62 0.18
C GLU A 192 25.16 -4.24 -0.76
N GLN A 193 25.47 -3.96 -2.03
CA GLN A 193 24.46 -3.64 -3.05
C GLN A 193 23.39 -4.73 -3.19
N ALA A 194 23.77 -6.00 -3.04
CA ALA A 194 22.83 -7.11 -3.07
C ALA A 194 21.83 -7.06 -1.90
N ALA A 195 22.26 -6.64 -0.70
CA ALA A 195 21.37 -6.46 0.45
C ALA A 195 20.39 -5.30 0.20
N VAL A 196 20.88 -4.17 -0.29
CA VAL A 196 20.05 -3.02 -0.69
C VAL A 196 18.97 -3.45 -1.70
N GLN A 197 19.37 -4.18 -2.74
CA GLN A 197 18.44 -4.65 -3.77
C GLN A 197 17.36 -5.56 -3.19
N ARG A 198 17.73 -6.50 -2.30
CA ARG A 198 16.76 -7.39 -1.63
C ARG A 198 15.74 -6.61 -0.79
N ILE A 199 16.19 -5.60 -0.05
CA ILE A 199 15.30 -4.75 0.78
C ILE A 199 14.34 -3.96 -0.11
N ILE A 200 14.84 -3.32 -1.17
CA ILE A 200 14.01 -2.57 -2.14
C ILE A 200 12.98 -3.51 -2.77
N GLU A 201 13.40 -4.71 -3.20
CA GLU A 201 12.52 -5.67 -3.87
C GLU A 201 11.45 -6.25 -2.96
N ARG A 202 11.72 -6.37 -1.65
CA ARG A 202 10.75 -6.81 -0.65
C ARG A 202 9.87 -5.69 -0.10
N THR A 203 10.19 -4.44 -0.38
CA THR A 203 9.44 -3.30 0.13
C THR A 203 8.22 -3.04 -0.76
N LEU A 204 7.03 -3.12 -0.17
CA LEU A 204 5.81 -2.69 -0.86
C LEU A 204 5.72 -1.18 -0.80
N GLN A 205 5.59 -0.52 -1.95
CA GLN A 205 5.13 0.86 -2.02
C GLN A 205 3.88 0.95 -2.90
N VAL A 206 2.84 1.60 -2.38
CA VAL A 206 1.62 1.89 -3.11
C VAL A 206 1.25 3.35 -2.91
N ASN A 207 1.09 4.09 -4.01
CA ASN A 207 0.47 5.40 -3.96
C ASN A 207 -1.01 5.23 -4.33
N ILE A 208 -1.92 5.66 -3.47
CA ILE A 208 -3.36 5.50 -3.60
C ILE A 208 -4.00 6.88 -3.65
N GLN A 209 -4.86 7.12 -4.63
CA GLN A 209 -5.69 8.31 -4.76
C GLN A 209 -7.14 8.00 -4.42
N VAL A 210 -7.75 8.89 -3.63
CA VAL A 210 -9.19 8.91 -3.31
C VAL A 210 -9.66 10.38 -3.34
N GLY A 211 -10.46 10.73 -4.34
CA GLY A 211 -10.80 12.11 -4.64
C GLY A 211 -9.55 12.96 -4.86
N ASP A 212 -9.42 14.00 -4.04
CA ASP A 212 -8.28 14.92 -4.01
C ASP A 212 -7.23 14.56 -2.94
N LEU A 213 -7.43 13.45 -2.22
CA LEU A 213 -6.53 12.95 -1.19
C LEU A 213 -5.71 11.81 -1.76
N GLY A 214 -4.39 11.93 -1.65
CA GLY A 214 -3.45 10.86 -1.96
C GLY A 214 -2.77 10.35 -0.70
N ALA A 215 -2.41 9.08 -0.70
CA ALA A 215 -1.53 8.49 0.30
C ALA A 215 -0.40 7.71 -0.35
N VAL A 216 0.80 7.87 0.17
CA VAL A 216 1.93 6.98 -0.04
C VAL A 216 1.95 6.00 1.12
N VAL A 217 1.74 4.72 0.81
CA VAL A 217 1.79 3.63 1.77
C VAL A 217 3.01 2.79 1.49
N THR A 218 3.82 2.58 2.51
CA THR A 218 4.98 1.70 2.40
C THR A 218 4.96 0.65 3.50
N PHE A 219 5.21 -0.60 3.14
CA PHE A 219 5.59 -1.64 4.09
C PHE A 219 7.05 -1.96 3.84
N ALA A 220 7.90 -1.49 4.74
CA ALA A 220 9.31 -1.82 4.71
C ALA A 220 9.46 -3.33 4.86
N ALA A 221 10.32 -3.91 4.01
CA ALA A 221 10.77 -5.27 4.25
C ALA A 221 11.30 -5.35 5.69
N ARG A 222 10.75 -6.26 6.50
CA ARG A 222 11.36 -6.51 7.80
C ARG A 222 12.81 -6.92 7.51
N PRO A 223 13.77 -6.19 8.07
CA PRO A 223 15.16 -6.44 7.79
C PRO A 223 15.49 -7.89 8.19
N ASN A 224 16.44 -8.51 7.49
CA ASN A 224 17.17 -9.61 8.11
C ASN A 224 17.78 -9.07 9.42
N THR A 225 18.03 -9.94 10.40
CA THR A 225 18.36 -9.56 11.79
C THR A 225 19.27 -8.33 11.95
N THR A 226 20.21 -8.06 11.03
CA THR A 226 21.21 -6.99 11.04
C THR A 226 20.81 -5.58 10.56
N GLU A 227 19.65 -5.35 9.93
CA GLU A 227 19.32 -4.05 9.28
C GLU A 227 18.04 -3.40 9.86
N ALA A 228 17.73 -2.15 9.53
CA ALA A 228 16.42 -1.52 9.79
C ALA A 228 16.10 -0.47 8.72
N VAL A 229 14.82 -0.18 8.49
CA VAL A 229 14.38 0.89 7.57
C VAL A 229 13.85 2.03 8.42
N GLU A 230 14.63 3.10 8.54
CA GLU A 230 14.28 4.30 9.31
C GLU A 230 14.02 5.47 8.37
N GLY A 231 12.73 5.71 8.11
CA GLY A 231 12.29 6.92 7.45
C GLY A 231 12.14 6.79 5.94
N TYR A 232 11.00 7.28 5.47
CA TYR A 232 10.79 7.66 4.08
C TYR A 232 10.91 9.17 4.04
N LEU A 233 11.82 9.70 3.21
CA LEU A 233 11.90 11.13 2.95
C LEU A 233 10.80 11.45 1.95
N PRO A 234 9.67 12.07 2.35
CA PRO A 234 8.50 11.98 1.52
C PRO A 234 8.36 13.26 0.70
N ALA A 235 8.14 13.06 -0.60
CA ALA A 235 7.37 13.98 -1.42
C ALA A 235 5.94 14.17 -0.84
N ALA A 236 5.48 13.31 0.06
CA ALA A 236 4.24 13.45 0.84
C ALA A 236 4.50 13.94 2.30
N THR A 237 3.46 14.09 3.13
CA THR A 237 3.60 14.46 4.56
C THR A 237 3.26 13.30 5.48
N PRO A 238 4.16 12.84 6.38
CA PRO A 238 3.91 11.68 7.23
C PRO A 238 2.73 11.87 8.18
N ILE A 239 1.93 10.81 8.33
CA ILE A 239 0.89 10.69 9.36
C ILE A 239 1.06 9.41 10.19
N TRP A 240 1.83 8.43 9.69
CA TRP A 240 2.17 7.21 10.40
C TRP A 240 3.61 6.75 10.09
N PRO A 241 4.41 6.34 11.11
CA PRO A 241 4.16 6.46 12.55
C PRO A 241 3.78 7.88 12.97
N LEU A 242 3.00 8.00 14.04
CA LEU A 242 2.46 9.30 14.46
C LEU A 242 3.60 10.30 14.68
N PRO A 243 3.65 11.39 13.91
CA PRO A 243 4.64 12.44 14.14
C PRO A 243 4.32 13.18 15.44
N ALA A 244 5.34 13.80 16.05
CA ALA A 244 5.16 14.65 17.23
C ALA A 244 4.16 15.79 16.99
N ARG A 245 4.03 16.23 15.73
CA ARG A 245 3.07 17.25 15.31
C ARG A 245 2.42 16.85 13.98
N LEU A 246 1.14 16.51 14.02
CA LEU A 246 0.35 16.17 12.83
C LEU A 246 0.12 17.37 11.92
N PRO A 247 0.05 17.21 10.59
CA PRO A 247 -0.01 18.32 9.65
C PRO A 247 -1.36 19.05 9.67
N ALA A 248 -1.38 20.25 9.09
CA ALA A 248 -2.63 20.86 8.69
C ALA A 248 -3.08 20.29 7.34
N TRP A 249 -4.39 20.17 7.13
CA TRP A 249 -4.92 19.72 5.84
C TRP A 249 -4.47 20.62 4.67
N GLY A 250 -4.32 21.92 4.94
CA GLY A 250 -3.82 22.90 3.98
C GLY A 250 -2.30 22.88 3.76
N SER A 251 -1.52 22.17 4.59
CA SER A 251 -0.06 22.07 4.43
C SER A 251 0.38 20.83 3.67
N LEU A 252 -0.55 19.97 3.25
CA LEU A 252 -0.21 18.78 2.47
C LEU A 252 0.30 19.19 1.07
N PRO A 253 1.40 18.58 0.59
CA PRO A 253 1.95 18.88 -0.73
C PRO A 253 0.97 18.47 -1.84
N ARG A 254 0.99 19.19 -2.95
CA ARG A 254 0.08 18.99 -4.09
C ARG A 254 0.83 18.43 -5.30
N TYR A 255 0.24 17.44 -5.95
CA TYR A 255 0.74 16.82 -7.17
C TYR A 255 -0.39 16.68 -8.19
N ASP A 256 -0.06 16.52 -9.47
CA ASP A 256 -1.07 16.31 -10.51
C ASP A 256 -1.48 14.83 -10.61
N SER A 257 -0.56 13.91 -10.34
CA SER A 257 -0.83 12.48 -10.27
C SER A 257 -0.20 11.81 -9.05
N ALA A 258 -0.87 10.77 -8.54
CA ALA A 258 -0.27 9.83 -7.58
C ALA A 258 1.00 9.15 -8.14
N ARG A 259 1.20 9.18 -9.47
CA ARG A 259 2.36 8.60 -10.16
C ARG A 259 3.60 9.48 -10.12
N ASP A 260 3.43 10.78 -9.92
CA ASP A 260 4.55 11.75 -9.90
C ASP A 260 5.32 11.73 -8.59
N VAL A 261 4.82 10.97 -7.60
CA VAL A 261 5.31 10.98 -6.24
C VAL A 261 6.35 9.87 -6.06
N ALA A 262 7.61 10.27 -6.25
CA ALA A 262 8.78 9.46 -5.94
C ALA A 262 8.99 9.35 -4.43
N VAL A 263 9.51 8.21 -3.99
CA VAL A 263 9.84 7.96 -2.58
C VAL A 263 11.29 7.54 -2.47
N THR A 264 11.99 8.19 -1.53
CA THR A 264 13.33 7.79 -1.11
C THR A 264 13.23 7.02 0.20
N MET A 265 13.70 5.79 0.19
CA MET A 265 13.80 4.94 1.38
C MET A 265 15.14 5.18 2.08
N ARG A 266 15.14 5.30 3.40
CA ARG A 266 16.39 5.31 4.18
C ARG A 266 16.54 3.99 4.92
N ILE A 267 17.63 3.29 4.62
CA ILE A 267 18.06 2.07 5.29
C ILE A 267 19.13 2.46 6.31
N VAL A 268 19.05 1.89 7.50
CA VAL A 268 20.02 2.07 8.58
C VAL A 268 20.48 0.71 9.10
N GLN A 269 21.62 0.67 9.78
CA GLN A 269 22.04 -0.53 10.50
C GLN A 269 21.15 -0.74 11.72
N ASN A 270 20.80 -1.99 12.03
CA ASN A 270 20.03 -2.30 13.23
C ASN A 270 20.91 -2.04 14.46
N PRO A 271 20.60 -1.08 15.34
CA PRO A 271 21.43 -0.81 16.52
C PRO A 271 21.41 -1.97 17.53
N PHE A 272 20.47 -2.91 17.39
CA PHE A 272 20.28 -4.04 18.31
C PHE A 272 20.95 -5.35 17.87
N VAL A 273 21.65 -5.35 16.74
CA VAL A 273 22.40 -6.52 16.27
C VAL A 273 23.85 -6.13 16.07
N ARG A 274 24.70 -6.61 17.00
CA ARG A 274 26.16 -6.53 16.95
C ARG A 274 26.73 -7.87 16.55
#